data_AF-A0A7S0NX48-F1
#
_entry.id   AF-A0A7S0NX48-F1
#
_cell.length_a   1.000
_cell.length_b   1.000
_cell.length_c   1.000
_cell.angle_alpha   90.00
_cell.angle_beta   90.00
_cell.angle_gamma   90.00
#
_symmetry.space_group_name_H-M   'P 1'
#
loop_
_entity.id
_entity.type
_entity.pdbx_description
1 polymer ?
#
loop_
_entity_poly.entity_id
_entity_poly.type
_entity_poly.pdbx_seq_one_letter_code
_entity_poly.pdbx_strand_id
1 'polypeptide(L)'
;VTFMATADEPTIRFRNYQPKSDELQGLEVEKPSMPSIEEQVGASDAVHSDATQEPLLNLAPKKVNWDLKRDLEPQMKKLRSMTDRAIIELIRKRVEDEEGQEEAASKEGTDLASAVDQQQRFDAGQEDDE
;
A
#
# COMPACT_ATOMS: atom_id res chain seq x y z
N VAL A 1 -8.38 -38.55 70.67
CA VAL A 1 -7.87 -39.78 70.01
C VAL A 1 -6.73 -39.33 69.11
N THR A 2 -5.50 -39.73 69.43
CA THR A 2 -4.29 -39.32 68.69
C THR A 2 -4.13 -40.25 67.49
N PHE A 3 -4.26 -39.73 66.27
CA PHE A 3 -4.03 -40.50 65.05
C PHE A 3 -2.53 -40.45 64.71
N MET A 4 -1.84 -41.59 64.88
CA MET A 4 -0.51 -41.83 64.33
C MET A 4 -0.65 -42.31 62.89
N ALA A 5 -0.01 -41.61 61.95
CA ALA A 5 -0.09 -41.89 60.52
C ALA A 5 0.83 -43.05 60.12
N THR A 6 0.24 -44.12 59.56
CA THR A 6 0.91 -45.20 58.82
C THR A 6 0.88 -44.89 57.32
N ALA A 7 1.99 -45.15 56.62
CA ALA A 7 2.38 -44.48 55.37
C ALA A 7 1.67 -44.92 54.06
N ASP A 8 0.42 -45.40 54.09
CA ASP A 8 -0.30 -45.75 52.85
C ASP A 8 -1.84 -45.64 52.98
N GLU A 9 -2.36 -44.42 53.21
CA GLU A 9 -3.80 -44.11 53.10
C GLU A 9 -4.03 -42.87 52.22
N PRO A 10 -5.14 -42.81 51.46
CA PRO A 10 -5.40 -41.73 50.51
C PRO A 10 -5.56 -40.37 51.21
N THR A 11 -4.60 -39.47 51.02
CA THR A 11 -4.62 -38.11 51.58
C THR A 11 -5.66 -37.22 50.89
N ILE A 12 -6.60 -36.68 51.67
CA ILE A 12 -7.63 -35.75 51.20
C ILE A 12 -7.00 -34.36 50.99
N ARG A 13 -7.25 -33.73 49.84
CA ARG A 13 -6.78 -32.38 49.50
C ARG A 13 -7.93 -31.51 49.02
N PHE A 14 -8.06 -30.31 49.58
CA PHE A 14 -9.13 -29.37 49.22
C PHE A 14 -8.64 -28.36 48.20
N ARG A 15 -9.16 -28.44 46.96
CA ARG A 15 -8.80 -27.54 45.85
C ARG A 15 -9.86 -26.45 45.59
N ASN A 16 -11.14 -26.77 45.83
CA ASN A 16 -12.29 -25.90 45.54
C ASN A 16 -13.17 -25.60 46.77
N TYR A 17 -12.74 -25.99 47.98
CA TYR A 17 -13.53 -25.85 49.20
C TYR A 17 -12.63 -25.39 50.36
N GLN A 18 -13.14 -24.49 51.19
CA GLN A 18 -12.43 -23.99 52.38
C GLN A 18 -13.01 -24.63 53.65
N PRO A 19 -12.30 -25.57 54.29
CA PRO A 19 -12.80 -26.21 55.50
C PRO A 19 -12.79 -25.25 56.69
N LYS A 20 -13.86 -25.28 57.49
CA LYS A 20 -14.05 -24.40 58.66
C LYS A 20 -13.37 -24.89 59.94
N SER A 21 -12.85 -26.11 59.96
CA SER A 21 -12.19 -26.72 61.11
C SER A 21 -10.67 -26.60 60.99
N ASP A 22 -10.00 -26.19 62.07
CA ASP A 22 -8.54 -25.95 62.12
C ASP A 22 -7.70 -27.16 61.70
N GLU A 23 -8.15 -28.38 62.01
CA GLU A 23 -7.44 -29.62 61.65
C GLU A 23 -7.41 -29.89 60.13
N LEU A 24 -8.36 -29.33 59.38
CA LEU A 24 -8.51 -29.57 57.93
C LEU A 24 -8.02 -28.40 57.07
N GLN A 25 -7.77 -27.23 57.65
CA GLN A 25 -7.22 -26.07 56.94
C GLN A 25 -5.79 -26.33 56.42
N GLY A 26 -5.00 -27.15 57.12
CA GLY A 26 -3.66 -27.55 56.67
C GLY A 26 -3.63 -28.44 55.42
N LEU A 27 -4.79 -28.89 54.92
CA LEU A 27 -4.93 -29.73 53.73
C LEU A 27 -5.46 -28.94 52.51
N GLU A 28 -5.52 -27.60 52.62
CA GLU A 28 -5.90 -26.70 51.53
C GLU A 28 -4.75 -26.52 50.53
N VAL A 29 -5.05 -26.63 49.24
CA VAL A 29 -4.09 -26.40 48.16
C VAL A 29 -4.09 -24.92 47.81
N GLU A 30 -2.93 -24.28 47.85
CA GLU A 30 -2.75 -22.87 47.46
C GLU A 30 -3.35 -22.63 46.07
N LYS A 31 -4.31 -21.69 46.00
CA LYS A 31 -4.96 -21.33 44.75
C LYS A 31 -3.91 -20.73 43.80
N PRO A 32 -3.81 -21.19 42.54
CA PRO A 32 -2.88 -20.59 41.59
C PRO A 32 -3.21 -19.10 41.42
N SER A 33 -2.26 -18.24 41.81
CA SER A 33 -2.33 -16.81 41.53
C SER A 33 -2.11 -16.61 40.03
N MET A 34 -3.08 -16.03 39.34
CA MET A 34 -2.89 -15.67 37.94
C MET A 34 -1.86 -14.54 37.86
N PRO A 35 -0.95 -14.55 36.89
CA PRO A 35 -0.10 -13.38 36.63
C PRO A 35 -0.99 -12.17 36.35
N SER A 36 -0.57 -11.00 36.86
CA SER A 36 -1.32 -9.76 36.67
C SER A 36 -1.30 -9.38 35.20
N ILE A 37 -2.47 -9.03 34.65
CA ILE A 37 -2.64 -8.72 33.23
C ILE A 37 -1.73 -7.57 32.78
N GLU A 38 -1.35 -6.66 33.70
CA GLU A 38 -0.42 -5.57 33.39
C GLU A 38 0.97 -6.03 32.92
N GLU A 39 1.51 -7.13 33.45
CA GLU A 39 2.85 -7.63 33.06
C GLU A 39 2.86 -8.24 31.65
N GLN A 40 1.75 -8.85 31.23
CA GLN A 40 1.63 -9.46 29.91
C GLN A 40 1.44 -8.43 28.78
N VAL A 41 0.87 -7.26 29.12
CA VAL A 41 0.71 -6.15 28.17
C VAL A 41 2.07 -5.53 27.82
N GLY A 42 2.98 -5.36 28.80
CA GLY A 42 4.31 -4.79 28.57
C GLY A 42 5.20 -5.59 27.60
N ALA A 43 4.99 -6.91 27.49
CA ALA A 43 5.73 -7.77 26.56
C ALA A 43 5.18 -7.76 25.13
N SER A 44 3.91 -7.35 24.94
CA SER A 44 3.20 -7.44 23.65
C SER A 44 3.39 -6.20 22.76
N ASP A 45 3.79 -5.06 23.34
CA ASP A 45 4.07 -3.82 22.60
C ASP A 45 5.30 -3.95 21.68
N ALA A 46 6.22 -4.87 21.98
CA ALA A 46 7.43 -5.09 21.18
C ALA A 46 7.18 -5.83 19.85
N VAL A 47 6.00 -6.44 19.66
CA VAL A 47 5.69 -7.28 18.48
C VAL A 47 4.94 -6.49 17.38
N HIS A 48 4.45 -5.28 17.68
CA HIS A 48 3.63 -4.48 16.76
C HIS A 48 4.42 -3.44 15.96
N SER A 49 5.74 -3.59 15.84
CA SER A 49 6.63 -2.63 15.18
C SER A 49 6.68 -2.76 13.64
N ASP A 50 5.61 -3.22 12.99
CA ASP A 50 5.49 -3.04 11.55
C ASP A 50 4.95 -1.63 11.29
N ALA A 51 5.79 -0.73 10.80
CA ALA A 51 5.44 0.66 10.54
C ALA A 51 4.29 0.83 9.52
N THR A 52 3.91 -0.26 8.81
CA THR A 52 2.77 -0.28 7.89
C THR A 52 1.44 -0.68 8.55
N GLN A 53 1.48 -1.28 9.74
CA GLN A 53 0.30 -1.67 10.50
C GLN A 53 0.13 -0.76 11.72
N GLU A 54 -0.83 0.17 11.65
CA GLU A 54 -1.20 0.93 12.85
C GLU A 54 -1.73 -0.05 13.93
N PRO A 55 -1.26 0.06 15.18
CA PRO A 55 -1.65 -0.85 16.25
C PRO A 55 -3.17 -0.76 16.47
N LEU A 56 -3.85 -1.90 16.39
CA LEU A 56 -5.31 -2.02 16.52
C LEU A 56 -5.86 -1.39 17.82
N LEU A 57 -5.01 -1.25 18.83
CA LEU A 57 -5.32 -0.66 20.14
C LEU A 57 -5.51 0.87 20.08
N ASN A 58 -5.03 1.56 19.04
CA ASN A 58 -5.13 3.02 18.86
C ASN A 58 -6.14 3.44 17.79
N LEU A 59 -7.06 2.55 17.39
CA LEU A 59 -8.07 2.85 16.37
C LEU A 59 -9.24 3.63 17.00
N ALA A 60 -9.16 4.96 16.96
CA ALA A 60 -10.36 5.81 17.11
C ALA A 60 -11.42 5.40 16.06
N PRO A 61 -12.72 5.68 16.27
CA PRO A 61 -13.75 5.37 15.29
C PRO A 61 -13.46 6.06 13.94
N LYS A 62 -12.84 5.34 12.99
CA LYS A 62 -12.55 5.83 11.64
C LYS A 62 -13.75 5.61 10.72
N LYS A 63 -13.75 6.30 9.56
CA LYS A 63 -14.77 6.13 8.52
C LYS A 63 -14.79 4.68 8.01
N VAL A 64 -15.95 4.10 7.76
CA VAL A 64 -16.12 2.70 7.28
C VAL A 64 -15.20 2.33 6.10
N ASN A 65 -14.96 3.25 5.17
CA ASN A 65 -14.15 2.99 3.95
C ASN A 65 -12.67 3.45 4.07
N TRP A 66 -12.17 3.67 5.28
CA TRP A 66 -10.80 4.19 5.47
C TRP A 66 -9.73 3.19 5.00
N ASP A 67 -9.95 1.92 5.30
CA ASP A 67 -9.11 0.80 4.91
C ASP A 67 -9.06 0.65 3.38
N LEU A 68 -10.24 0.74 2.75
CA LEU A 68 -10.37 0.72 1.30
C LEU A 68 -9.55 1.84 0.63
N LYS A 69 -9.53 3.04 1.21
CA LYS A 69 -8.72 4.14 0.66
C LYS A 69 -7.23 3.84 0.77
N ARG A 70 -6.77 3.37 1.94
CA ARG A 70 -5.37 3.04 2.20
C ARG A 70 -4.85 2.00 1.20
N ASP A 71 -5.65 0.96 0.94
CA ASP A 71 -5.22 -0.15 0.10
C ASP A 71 -5.33 0.16 -1.42
N LEU A 72 -6.28 1.02 -1.82
CA LEU A 72 -6.43 1.46 -3.21
C LEU A 72 -5.42 2.54 -3.64
N GLU A 73 -4.98 3.39 -2.73
CA GLU A 73 -4.06 4.50 -3.01
C GLU A 73 -2.74 4.08 -3.70
N PRO A 74 -2.01 3.03 -3.26
CA PRO A 74 -0.79 2.59 -3.94
C PRO A 74 -1.05 2.06 -5.36
N GLN A 75 -2.18 1.37 -5.58
CA GLN A 75 -2.57 0.87 -6.91
C GLN A 75 -2.90 2.02 -7.85
N MET A 76 -3.67 3.00 -7.37
CA MET A 76 -4.03 4.20 -8.13
C MET A 76 -2.80 5.04 -8.46
N LYS A 77 -1.82 5.15 -7.55
CA LYS A 77 -0.57 5.86 -7.81
C LYS A 77 0.22 5.23 -8.96
N LYS A 78 0.34 3.89 -8.97
CA LYS A 78 1.01 3.16 -10.07
C LYS A 78 0.29 3.39 -11.40
N LEU A 79 -1.04 3.27 -11.40
CA LEU A 79 -1.84 3.43 -12.62
C LEU A 79 -1.74 4.86 -13.17
N ARG A 80 -1.90 5.88 -12.32
CA ARG A 80 -1.74 7.30 -12.71
C ARG A 80 -0.38 7.57 -13.35
N SER A 81 0.69 7.04 -12.77
CA SER A 81 2.04 7.21 -13.32
C SER A 81 2.22 6.56 -14.70
N MET A 82 1.49 5.49 -15.01
CA MET A 82 1.48 4.88 -16.35
C MET A 82 0.64 5.70 -17.32
N THR A 83 -0.52 6.19 -16.87
CA THR A 83 -1.39 7.06 -17.67
C THR A 83 -0.69 8.35 -18.06
N ASP A 84 0.00 9.02 -17.12
CA ASP A 84 0.74 10.26 -17.41
C ASP A 84 1.85 10.02 -18.45
N ARG A 85 2.55 8.88 -18.37
CA ARG A 85 3.56 8.51 -19.39
C ARG A 85 2.94 8.30 -20.76
N ALA A 86 1.82 7.57 -20.83
CA ALA A 86 1.12 7.34 -22.09
C ALA A 86 0.60 8.65 -22.70
N ILE A 87 0.11 9.58 -21.87
CA ILE A 87 -0.30 10.92 -22.31
C ILE A 87 0.89 11.68 -22.89
N ILE A 88 2.05 11.67 -22.22
CA ILE A 88 3.26 12.34 -22.70
C ILE A 88 3.72 11.74 -24.05
N GLU A 89 3.70 10.42 -24.18
CA GLU A 89 4.05 9.73 -25.43
C GLU A 89 3.10 10.08 -26.57
N LEU A 90 1.79 10.11 -26.31
CA LEU A 90 0.78 10.51 -27.28
C LEU A 90 0.96 11.96 -27.73
N ILE A 91 1.28 12.86 -26.81
CA ILE A 91 1.56 14.27 -27.12
C ILE A 91 2.82 14.37 -27.99
N ARG A 92 3.91 13.67 -27.64
CA ARG A 92 5.14 13.67 -28.45
C ARG A 92 4.89 13.21 -29.88
N LYS A 93 4.23 12.07 -30.05
CA LYS A 93 3.88 11.55 -31.36
C LYS A 93 3.05 12.55 -32.16
N ARG A 94 2.08 13.21 -31.51
CA ARG A 94 1.22 14.17 -32.17
C ARG A 94 1.99 15.40 -32.66
N VAL A 95 2.93 15.91 -31.84
CA VAL A 95 3.79 17.04 -32.24
C VAL A 95 4.69 16.64 -33.41
N GLU A 96 5.30 15.45 -33.37
CA GLU A 96 6.13 14.95 -34.48
C GLU A 96 5.34 14.75 -35.78
N ASP A 97 4.12 14.21 -35.69
CA ASP A 97 3.22 14.05 -36.84
C ASP A 97 2.81 15.41 -37.44
N GLU A 98 2.56 16.42 -36.60
CA GLU A 98 2.23 17.80 -37.02
C GLU A 98 3.45 18.51 -37.65
N GLU A 99 4.63 18.43 -37.03
CA GLU A 99 5.89 18.99 -37.58
C GLU A 99 6.29 18.30 -38.90
N GLY A 100 6.14 16.98 -38.99
CA GLY A 100 6.43 16.21 -40.21
C GLY A 100 5.48 16.56 -41.37
N GLN A 101 4.22 16.88 -41.06
CA GLN A 101 3.26 17.37 -42.06
C GLN A 101 3.59 18.79 -42.52
N GLU A 102 3.97 19.69 -41.61
CA GLU A 102 4.40 21.05 -41.97
C GLU A 102 5.69 21.03 -42.80
N GLU A 103 6.66 20.20 -42.45
CA GLU A 103 7.91 20.01 -43.22
C GLU A 103 7.66 19.38 -44.61
N ALA A 104 6.73 18.42 -44.71
CA ALA A 104 6.36 17.83 -46.00
C ALA A 104 5.63 18.85 -46.90
N ALA A 105 4.70 19.62 -46.34
CA ALA A 105 4.01 20.70 -47.05
C ALA A 105 4.96 21.84 -47.45
N SER A 106 5.97 22.14 -46.62
CA SER A 106 6.98 23.16 -46.91
C SER A 106 7.94 22.72 -48.02
N LYS A 107 8.28 21.43 -48.11
CA LYS A 107 9.12 20.87 -49.19
C LYS A 107 8.39 20.81 -50.53
N GLU A 108 7.07 20.62 -50.52
CA GLU A 108 6.25 20.69 -51.75
C GLU A 108 6.08 22.14 -52.25
N GLY A 109 6.23 23.13 -51.36
CA GLY A 109 6.21 24.56 -51.69
C GLY A 109 7.46 25.10 -52.39
N THR A 110 8.60 24.42 -52.34
CA THR A 110 9.86 24.89 -52.98
C THR A 110 9.90 24.66 -54.49
N ASP A 111 9.11 23.70 -55.00
CA ASP A 111 9.06 23.40 -56.44
C ASP A 111 8.20 24.41 -57.22
N LEU A 112 7.23 25.07 -56.58
CA LEU A 112 6.43 26.13 -57.21
C LEU A 112 7.26 27.39 -57.50
N ALA A 113 8.13 27.79 -56.57
CA ALA A 113 9.00 28.95 -56.74
C ALA A 113 10.06 28.73 -57.83
N SER A 114 10.61 27.52 -57.93
CA SER A 114 11.57 27.17 -58.99
C SER A 114 10.88 27.02 -60.36
N ALA A 115 9.66 26.47 -60.41
CA ALA A 115 8.87 26.37 -61.63
C ALA A 115 8.48 27.75 -62.20
N VAL A 116 8.14 28.73 -61.35
CA VAL A 116 7.81 30.10 -61.79
C VAL A 116 9.05 30.84 -62.34
N ASP A 117 10.23 30.70 -61.73
CA ASP A 117 11.48 31.26 -62.27
C ASP A 117 11.83 30.62 -63.63
N GLN A 118 11.58 29.32 -63.78
CA GLN A 118 11.85 28.60 -65.02
C GLN A 118 10.89 29.00 -66.15
N GLN A 119 9.61 29.25 -65.83
CA GLN A 119 8.61 29.76 -66.78
C GLN A 119 8.95 31.19 -67.25
N GLN A 120 9.32 32.09 -66.33
CA GLN A 120 9.69 33.47 -66.67
C GLN A 120 10.93 33.56 -67.57
N ARG A 121 11.90 32.65 -67.37
CA ARG A 121 13.06 32.55 -68.27
C ARG A 121 12.71 32.01 -69.65
N PHE A 122 11.69 31.16 -69.74
CA PHE A 122 11.23 30.60 -71.01
C PHE A 122 10.46 31.65 -71.83
N ASP A 123 9.58 32.42 -71.18
CA ASP A 123 8.83 33.52 -71.82
C ASP A 123 9.76 34.66 -72.26
N ALA A 124 10.75 35.03 -71.44
CA ALA A 124 11.70 36.08 -71.79
C ALA A 124 12.60 35.72 -72.99
N GLY A 125 12.75 34.45 -73.32
CA GLY A 125 13.49 33.98 -74.50
C GLY A 125 12.63 33.88 -75.76
N GLN A 126 11.34 34.16 -75.68
CA GLN A 126 10.38 34.01 -76.79
C GLN A 126 9.96 35.35 -77.41
N GLU A 127 10.43 36.49 -76.87
CA GLU A 127 10.10 37.84 -77.36
C GLU A 127 11.08 38.42 -78.40
N ASP A 128 12.18 37.73 -78.73
CA ASP A 128 13.23 38.25 -79.63
C ASP A 128 13.14 37.78 -81.10
N ASP A 129 12.15 36.95 -81.47
CA ASP A 129 11.94 36.46 -82.84
C ASP A 129 10.58 36.93 -83.41
N GLU A 130 10.41 38.22 -83.71
CA GLU A 130 9.42 38.70 -84.71
C GLU A 130 9.86 40.01 -85.41
#